data_AF-A0A7W1ZSD5-F1
#
_entry.id   AF-A0A7W1ZSD5-F1
#
_cell.length_a   1.000
_cell.length_b   1.000
_cell.length_c   1.000
_cell.angle_alpha   90.00
_cell.angle_beta   90.00
_cell.angle_gamma   90.00
#
_symmetry.space_group_name_H-M   'P 1'
#
loop_
_entity.id
_entity.type
_entity.pdbx_description
1 polymer ?
#
loop_
_entity_poly.entity_id
_entity_poly.type
_entity_poly.pdbx_seq_one_letter_code
_entity_poly.pdbx_strand_id
1 'polypeptide(L)' 'MNPAKKSFQHAELFITENGQILAHNITPEMAAVLSALNPGDERMLERAKSRSGILPDHSHSTAKQTNRQDACSTLNETPS' A
#
# COMPACT_ATOMS: atom_id res chain seq x y z
N MET A 1 2.42 -32.36 0.46
CA MET A 1 3.12 -31.11 0.10
C MET A 1 2.86 -30.10 1.20
N ASN A 2 3.88 -29.71 1.96
CA ASN A 2 3.76 -28.65 2.97
C ASN A 2 4.04 -27.30 2.30
N PRO A 3 3.15 -26.30 2.36
CA PRO A 3 3.47 -24.97 1.85
C PRO A 3 4.60 -24.40 2.70
N ALA A 4 5.70 -24.01 2.04
CA ALA A 4 6.81 -23.35 2.70
C ALA A 4 6.29 -22.12 3.44
N LYS A 5 6.40 -22.12 4.77
CA LYS A 5 6.13 -20.94 5.59
C LYS A 5 7.12 -19.86 5.16
N LYS A 6 6.66 -18.89 4.38
CA LYS A 6 7.45 -17.73 3.98
C LYS A 6 7.84 -16.98 5.26
N SER A 7 9.08 -17.12 5.70
CA SER A 7 9.59 -16.40 6.86
C SER A 7 9.72 -14.92 6.47
N PHE A 8 8.84 -14.08 6.99
CA PHE A 8 8.98 -12.64 6.86
C PHE A 8 10.13 -12.20 7.77
N GLN A 9 11.25 -11.81 7.15
CA GLN A 9 12.52 -11.56 7.84
C GLN A 9 12.50 -10.28 8.70
N HIS A 10 11.64 -9.32 8.36
CA HIS A 10 11.46 -8.06 9.10
C HIS A 10 10.12 -7.42 8.71
N ALA A 11 9.50 -6.73 9.66
CA ALA A 11 8.35 -5.86 9.42
C ALA A 11 8.84 -4.41 9.37
N GLU A 12 8.28 -3.61 8.46
CA GLU A 12 8.63 -2.20 8.31
C GLU A 12 7.40 -1.35 8.56
N LEU A 13 7.60 -0.28 9.33
CA LEU A 13 6.55 0.65 9.71
C LEU A 13 7.03 2.08 9.51
N PHE A 14 6.20 2.88 8.87
CA PHE A 14 6.40 4.32 8.75
C PHE A 14 5.15 5.02 9.30
N ILE A 15 5.35 5.85 10.32
CA ILE A 15 4.30 6.62 10.97
C ILE A 15 4.48 8.07 10.54
N THR A 16 3.47 8.63 9.91
CA THR A 16 3.45 10.03 9.47
C THR A 16 3.11 10.96 10.63
N GLU A 17 3.37 12.26 10.45
CA GLU A 17 3.05 13.29 11.45
C GLU A 17 1.55 13.39 11.78
N ASN A 18 0.67 13.01 10.85
CA ASN A 18 -0.77 12.93 11.06
C ASN A 18 -1.26 11.61 11.68
N GLY A 19 -0.34 10.73 12.12
CA GLY A 19 -0.68 9.48 12.81
C GLY A 19 -1.14 8.34 11.88
N GLN A 20 -0.97 8.50 10.57
CA GLN A 20 -1.28 7.47 9.58
C GLN A 20 -0.15 6.43 9.52
N ILE A 21 -0.50 5.15 9.35
CA ILE A 21 0.46 4.05 9.44
C ILE A 21 0.63 3.41 8.06
N LEU A 22 1.85 3.50 7.50
CA LEU A 22 2.25 2.76 6.31
C LEU A 22 3.07 1.55 6.75
N ALA A 23 2.60 0.35 6.40
CA ALA A 23 3.21 -0.89 6.86
C ALA A 23 3.53 -1.81 5.69
N HIS A 24 4.72 -2.40 5.73
CA HIS A 24 5.13 -3.46 4.83
C HIS A 24 5.45 -4.73 5.64
N ASN A 25 5.09 -5.88 5.06
CA ASN A 25 5.43 -7.19 5.61
C ASN A 25 4.86 -7.51 7.01
N ILE A 26 3.73 -6.90 7.38
CA ILE A 26 3.06 -7.16 8.66
C ILE A 26 2.06 -8.32 8.55
N THR A 27 1.89 -9.07 9.63
CA THR A 27 0.85 -10.09 9.73
C THR A 27 -0.53 -9.46 9.97
N PRO A 28 -1.63 -10.17 9.67
CA PRO A 28 -2.98 -9.71 10.02
C PRO A 28 -3.14 -9.44 11.53
N GLU A 29 -2.49 -10.22 12.39
CA GLU A 29 -2.50 -10.01 13.84
C GLU A 29 -1.85 -8.68 14.23
N MET A 30 -0.71 -8.34 13.61
CA MET A 30 -0.07 -7.04 13.83
C MET A 30 -0.95 -5.90 13.29
N ALA A 31 -1.57 -6.08 12.12
CA ALA A 31 -2.51 -5.11 11.58
C ALA A 31 -3.71 -4.87 12.52
N ALA A 32 -4.21 -5.92 13.19
CA ALA A 32 -5.29 -5.80 14.18
C ALA A 32 -4.87 -4.91 15.36
N VAL A 33 -3.66 -5.10 15.90
CA VAL A 33 -3.11 -4.25 16.96
C VAL A 33 -3.00 -2.80 16.49
N LEU A 34 -2.45 -2.57 15.30
CA LEU A 34 -2.30 -1.22 14.73
C LEU A 34 -3.66 -0.53 14.51
N SER A 35 -4.68 -1.26 14.06
CA SER A 35 -6.04 -0.74 13.89
C SER A 35 -6.72 -0.38 15.21
N ALA A 36 -6.38 -1.04 16.31
CA ALA A 36 -6.90 -0.71 17.63
C ALA A 36 -6.28 0.58 18.19
N LEU A 37 -5.03 0.88 17.83
CA LEU A 37 -4.34 2.10 18.22
C LEU A 37 -4.82 3.33 17.44
N ASN A 38 -5.17 3.14 16.15
CA ASN A 38 -5.80 4.16 15.34
C ASN A 38 -7.07 3.61 14.66
N PRO A 39 -8.24 3.70 15.31
CA PRO A 39 -9.50 3.19 14.76
C PRO A 39 -9.94 3.85 13.46
N GLY A 40 -9.41 5.05 13.15
CA GLY A 40 -9.66 5.74 11.88
C GLY A 40 -8.82 5.22 10.71
N ASP A 41 -7.86 4.32 10.94
CA ASP A 41 -7.03 3.73 9.90
C ASP A 41 -7.75 2.53 9.25
N GLU A 42 -8.63 2.83 8.29
CA GLU A 42 -9.41 1.84 7.54
C GLU A 42 -8.52 0.80 6.84
N ARG A 43 -7.31 1.19 6.39
CA ARG A 43 -6.38 0.27 5.73
C ARG A 43 -5.84 -0.77 6.67
N MET A 44 -5.52 -0.41 7.92
CA MET A 44 -5.11 -1.38 8.94
C MET A 44 -6.27 -2.30 9.32
N LEU A 45 -7.49 -1.77 9.40
CA LEU A 45 -8.69 -2.57 9.68
C LEU A 45 -8.97 -3.61 8.58
N GLU A 46 -8.79 -3.25 7.30
CA GLU A 46 -8.89 -4.20 6.19
C GLU A 46 -7.83 -5.30 6.28
N ARG A 47 -6.57 -4.92 6.52
CA ARG A 47 -5.46 -5.88 6.65
C ARG A 47 -5.63 -6.82 7.85
N ALA A 48 -6.24 -6.35 8.94
CA ALA A 48 -6.58 -7.18 10.09
C ALA A 48 -7.62 -8.26 9.76
N LYS A 49 -8.55 -7.97 8.84
CA LYS A 49 -9.62 -8.88 8.40
C LYS A 49 -9.15 -9.87 7.33
N SER A 50 -8.02 -9.61 6.67
CA SER A 50 -7.40 -10.49 5.67
C SER A 50 -6.83 -11.76 6.32
N ARG A 51 -7.72 -12.62 6.81
CA ARG A 51 -7.39 -13.90 7.43
C ARG A 51 -7.64 -15.04 6.46
N SER A 52 -7.00 -15.03 5.29
CA SER A 52 -6.87 -16.22 4.44
C SER A 52 -6.03 -15.87 3.23
N GLY A 53 -4.81 -16.41 3.15
CA GLY A 53 -4.10 -16.93 1.97
C GLY A 53 -4.21 -16.32 0.57
N ILE A 54 -4.94 -15.23 0.35
CA ILE A 54 -5.14 -14.58 -0.93
C ILE A 54 -4.38 -13.27 -0.81
N LEU A 55 -3.12 -13.30 -1.25
CA LEU A 55 -2.47 -12.08 -1.70
C LEU A 55 -3.46 -11.41 -2.67
N PRO A 56 -3.84 -10.13 -2.48
CA PRO A 56 -4.58 -9.43 -3.51
C PRO A 56 -3.72 -9.48 -4.77
N ASP A 57 -4.18 -10.25 -5.75
CA ASP A 57 -3.57 -10.28 -7.06
C ASP A 57 -3.73 -8.89 -7.66
N HIS A 58 -2.67 -8.09 -7.64
CA HIS A 58 -2.65 -6.78 -8.27
C HIS A 58 -2.76 -6.86 -9.81
N SER A 59 -2.94 -8.05 -10.40
CA SER A 59 -3.10 -8.26 -11.85
C SER A 59 -4.37 -7.65 -12.45
N HIS A 60 -5.29 -7.11 -11.64
CA HIS A 60 -6.43 -6.33 -12.15
C HIS A 60 -6.64 -5.02 -11.39
N SER A 61 -5.59 -4.19 -11.25
CA SER A 61 -5.79 -2.76 -11.08
C SER A 61 -6.10 -2.12 -12.44
N THR A 62 -7.34 -2.26 -12.93
CA THR A 62 -7.88 -1.33 -13.94
C THR A 62 -8.34 -0.03 -13.27
N ALA A 63 -7.51 0.53 -12.40
CA ALA A 63 -7.60 1.95 -12.11
C ALA A 63 -6.91 2.64 -13.28
N LYS A 64 -7.67 3.36 -14.12
CA LYS A 64 -7.13 4.26 -15.14
C LYS A 64 -6.10 5.17 -14.49
N GLN A 65 -4.84 4.80 -14.59
CA GLN A 65 -3.71 5.66 -14.33
C GLN A 65 -3.69 6.67 -15.48
N THR A 66 -4.45 7.76 -15.34
CA THR A 66 -4.31 8.91 -16.23
C THR A 66 -2.90 9.45 -16.02
N ASN A 67 -2.04 9.06 -16.96
CA ASN A 67 -0.70 9.56 -17.16
C ASN A 67 -0.77 11.09 -17.30
N ARG A 68 -0.30 11.84 -16.30
CA ARG A 68 -0.08 13.29 -16.41
C ARG A 68 1.37 13.55 -16.85
N GLN A 69 1.74 13.11 -18.05
CA GLN A 69 3.03 13.43 -18.66
C GLN A 69 2.96 14.35 -19.88
N ASP A 70 1.82 14.94 -20.20
CA ASP A 70 1.70 15.90 -21.32
C ASP A 70 1.66 17.37 -20.85
N ALA A 71 2.62 17.80 -20.02
CA ALA A 71 2.72 19.22 -19.63
C ALA A 71 4.14 19.81 -19.67
N CYS A 72 5.09 19.19 -20.39
CA CYS A 72 6.42 19.77 -20.61
C CYS A 72 6.95 19.50 -22.03
N SER A 73 6.22 20.01 -23.03
CA SER A 73 6.68 20.34 -24.39
C SER A 73 5.66 21.38 -24.88
N THR A 74 5.91 22.61 -25.29
CA THR A 74 7.02 23.22 -26.03
C THR A 74 6.75 24.73 -25.98
N LEU A 75 7.61 25.55 -25.37
CA LEU A 75 7.59 27.02 -25.55
C LEU A 75 8.98 27.51 -25.96
N ASN A 76 9.50 26.89 -27.01
CA ASN A 76 10.54 27.49 -27.83
C ASN A 76 9.95 27.48 -29.23
N GLU A 77 9.68 28.65 -29.80
CA GLU A 77 9.92 29.04 -31.21
C GLU A 77 9.40 30.48 -31.37
N THR A 78 10.32 31.43 -31.25
CA THR A 78 10.18 32.80 -31.75
C THR A 78 10.60 32.79 -33.23
N PRO A 79 9.84 33.42 -34.12
CA PRO A 79 10.49 34.08 -35.25
C PRO A 79 10.07 35.54 -35.39
N SER A 80 11.01 36.27 -35.98
CA SER A 80 11.08 37.72 -36.25
C SER A 80 9.93 38.31 -37.04
#